data_AF-A0A7W6XE00-F1
#
_entry.id   AF-A0A7W6XE00-F1
#
_cell.length_a   1.000
_cell.length_b   1.000
_cell.length_c   1.000
_cell.angle_alpha   90.00
_cell.angle_beta   90.00
_cell.angle_gamma   90.00
#
_symmetry.space_group_name_H-M   'P 1'
#
loop_
_entity.id
_entity.type
_entity.pdbx_description
1 polymer ?
#
loop_
_entity_poly.entity_id
_entity_poly.type
_entity_poly.pdbx_seq_one_letter_code
_entity_poly.pdbx_strand_id
1 'polypeptide(L)' 'MTNAITGLIGLALVVTFLGILVVWIKAIPLIIIVVSVMILAVIDFVRSLRTNGGLR' A
#
# COMPACT_ATOMS: atom_id res chain seq x y z
N MET A 1 -13.72 -9.64 -9.67
CA MET A 1 -12.43 -9.64 -10.40
C MET A 1 -11.89 -8.23 -10.65
N THR A 2 -12.68 -7.27 -11.13
CA THR A 2 -12.24 -5.88 -11.35
C THR A 2 -11.74 -5.18 -10.08
N ASN A 3 -12.43 -5.33 -8.95
CA ASN A 3 -12.07 -4.65 -7.68
C ASN A 3 -10.66 -5.02 -7.18
N ALA A 4 -10.23 -6.26 -7.37
CA ALA A 4 -8.92 -6.72 -6.93
C ALA A 4 -7.79 -6.16 -7.79
N ILE A 5 -8.00 -6.14 -9.11
CA ILE A 5 -7.03 -5.63 -10.08
C ILE A 5 -6.89 -4.11 -9.92
N THR A 6 -8.01 -3.39 -9.81
CA THR A 6 -8.00 -1.93 -9.60
C THR A 6 -7.33 -1.55 -8.27
N GLY A 7 -7.60 -2.29 -7.19
CA GLY A 7 -6.94 -2.03 -5.92
C GLY A 7 -5.45 -2.38 -5.92
N LEU A 8 -5.02 -3.40 -6.66
CA LEU A 8 -3.60 -3.74 -6.82
C LEU A 8 -2.83 -2.64 -7.57
N ILE A 9 -3.43 -2.07 -8.62
CA ILE A 9 -2.85 -0.96 -9.37
C ILE A 9 -2.75 0.28 -8.49
N GLY A 10 -3.80 0.59 -7.72
CA GLY A 10 -3.80 1.70 -6.77
C GLY A 10 -2.71 1.55 -5.70
N LEU A 11 -2.56 0.35 -5.13
CA LEU A 11 -1.49 0.04 -4.19
C LEU A 11 -0.12 0.24 -4.84
N ALA A 12 0.11 -0.35 -6.02
CA ALA A 12 1.39 -0.26 -6.73
C ALA A 12 1.82 1.18 -7.03
N LEU A 13 0.88 2.06 -7.41
CA LEU A 13 1.16 3.47 -7.63
C LEU A 13 1.56 4.20 -6.34
N VAL A 14 0.86 3.94 -5.23
CA VAL A 14 1.20 4.52 -3.91
C VAL A 14 2.56 4.04 -3.42
N VAL A 15 2.85 2.75 -3.55
CA VAL A 15 4.16 2.17 -3.21
C VAL A 15 5.27 2.82 -4.03
N THR A 16 5.07 2.97 -5.33
CA THR A 16 6.07 3.56 -6.24
C THR A 16 6.33 5.02 -5.88
N PHE A 17 5.28 5.80 -5.63
CA PHE A 17 5.38 7.19 -5.23
C PHE A 17 6.12 7.37 -3.89
N LEU A 18 5.71 6.63 -2.86
CA LEU A 18 6.35 6.68 -1.54
C LEU A 18 7.81 6.18 -1.58
N GLY A 19 8.08 5.13 -2.37
CA GLY A 19 9.43 4.61 -2.58
C GLY A 19 10.36 5.65 -3.21
N ILE A 20 9.88 6.39 -4.22
CA ILE A 20 10.62 7.51 -4.80
C ILE A 20 10.90 8.56 -3.72
N LEU A 21 9.89 9.01 -2.96
CA LEU A 21 10.08 9.99 -1.90
C LEU A 21 11.13 9.56 -0.86
N VAL A 22 11.17 8.29 -0.47
CA VAL A 22 12.18 7.76 0.47
C VAL A 22 13.59 7.77 -0.11
N VAL A 23 13.77 7.51 -1.41
CA VAL A 23 15.09 7.53 -2.06
C VAL A 23 15.68 8.94 -2.09
N TRP A 24 14.84 9.92 -2.40
CA TRP A 24 15.25 11.33 -2.53
C TRP A 24 15.30 12.07 -1.18
N ILE A 25 14.40 11.75 -0.24
CA ILE A 25 14.31 12.41 1.07
C ILE A 25 14.90 11.51 2.16
N LYS A 26 16.16 11.78 2.52
CA LYS A 26 16.91 11.05 3.56
C LYS A 26 16.60 11.53 4.97
N ALA A 27 15.32 11.53 5.35
CA ALA A 27 14.89 11.84 6.71
C ALA A 27 14.50 10.56 7.46
N ILE A 28 15.23 10.23 8.52
CA ILE A 28 14.94 9.06 9.40
C ILE A 28 13.47 8.99 9.83
N PRO A 29 12.83 10.07 10.35
CA PRO A 29 11.42 9.99 10.74
C PRO A 29 10.47 9.70 9.57
N LEU A 30 10.78 10.20 8.37
CA LEU A 30 9.98 9.95 7.17
C LEU A 30 10.05 8.48 6.76
N ILE A 31 11.23 7.87 6.80
CA ILE A 31 11.42 6.45 6.46
C ILE A 31 10.55 5.54 7.36
N ILE A 32 10.54 5.80 8.67
CA ILE A 32 9.78 5.02 9.65
C ILE A 32 8.27 5.08 9.34
N ILE A 33 7.77 6.29 9.04
CA ILE A 33 6.36 6.49 8.69
C ILE A 33 6.03 5.79 7.39
N VAL A 34 6.87 5.93 6.36
CA VAL A 34 6.63 5.31 5.05
C VAL A 34 6.59 3.79 5.17
N VAL A 35 7.52 3.17 5.89
CA VAL A 35 7.51 1.72 6.13
C VAL A 35 6.24 1.28 6.87
N SER A 36 5.80 2.05 7.87
CA SER A 36 4.58 1.76 8.62
C SER A 36 3.33 1.86 7.73
N VAL A 37 3.24 2.92 6.92
CA VAL A 37 2.14 3.12 5.96
C VAL A 37 2.12 2.03 4.89
N MET A 38 3.28 1.60 4.40
CA MET A 38 3.41 0.50 3.44
C MET A 38 2.82 -0.80 3.99
N ILE A 39 3.12 -1.14 5.25
CA ILE A 39 2.58 -2.34 5.91
C ILE A 39 1.07 -2.22 6.08
N LEU A 40 0.58 -1.08 6.57
CA LEU A 40 -0.85 -0.83 6.77
C LEU A 40 -1.63 -0.86 5.45
N ALA A 41 -1.08 -0.27 4.39
CA ALA A 41 -1.71 -0.27 3.07
C ALA A 41 -1.88 -1.69 2.49
N VAL A 42 -0.88 -2.56 2.69
CA VAL A 42 -0.99 -3.97 2.29
C VAL A 42 -2.04 -4.69 3.13
N ILE A 43 -2.08 -4.48 4.45
CA ILE A 43 -3.08 -5.07 5.34
C ILE A 43 -4.49 -4.62 4.94
N ASP A 44 -4.69 -3.32 4.71
CA ASP A 44 -5.98 -2.76 4.29
C ASP A 44 -6.40 -3.27 2.92
N PHE A 45 -5.45 -3.45 1.99
CA PHE A 45 -5.73 -4.07 0.70
C PHE A 45 -6.17 -5.53 0.87
N VAL A 46 -5.45 -6.34 1.64
CA VAL A 46 -5.82 -7.73 1.93
C VAL A 46 -7.16 -7.81 2.63
N ARG A 47 -7.43 -6.92 3.59
CA ARG A 47 -8.70 -6.85 4.31
C ARG A 47 -9.84 -6.44 3.39
N SER A 48 -9.62 -5.46 2.51
CA SER A 48 -10.57 -5.04 1.49
C SER A 48 -10.90 -6.17 0.52
N LEU A 49 -9.90 -6.96 0.09
CA LEU A 49 -10.12 -8.15 -0.73
C LEU A 49 -10.92 -9.23 -0.01
N ARG A 50 -10.64 -9.47 1.28
CA ARG A 50 -11.39 -10.43 2.10
C ARG A 50 -12.82 -10.00 2.33
N THR A 51 -13.05 -8.73 2.69
CA THR A 51 -14.38 -8.16 2.95
C THR A 51 -15.23 -8.09 1.67
N ASN A 52 -14.63 -7.75 0.52
CA ASN A 52 -15.36 -7.61 -0.75
C ASN A 52 -15.37 -8.89 -1.61
N GLY A 53 -14.72 -9.98 -1.17
CA GLY A 53 -14.33 -11.11 -2.04
C GLY A 53 -14.45 -12.52 -1.45
N GLY A 54 -15.36 -12.78 -0.51
CA GLY A 54 -15.94 -14.13 -0.36
C GLY A 54 -15.12 -15.17 0.42
N LEU A 55 -14.37 -14.78 1.45
CA LEU A 55 -14.03 -15.74 2.53
C LEU A 55 -15.10 -15.64 3.63
N ARG A 56 -16.19 -16.39 3.44
CA ARG A 56 -16.89 -17.01 4.56
C ARG A 56 -16.05 -18.19 5.04
#